data_AF-A0A7Y3DU48-F1
#
_entry.id   AF-A0A7Y3DU48-F1
#
_cell.length_a   1.000
_cell.length_b   1.000
_cell.length_c   1.000
_cell.angle_alpha   90.00
_cell.angle_beta   90.00
_cell.angle_gamma   90.00
#
_symmetry.space_group_name_H-M   'P 1'
#
loop_
_entity.id
_entity.type
_entity.pdbx_description
1 polymer ?
#
loop_
_entity_poly.entity_id
_entity_poly.type
_entity_poly.pdbx_seq_one_letter_code
_entity_poly.pdbx_strand_id
1 'polypeptide(L)'
;FYMYQIHVLKKVHADPHPGNFLVSPDNQLVVLDFGCMKSIPEQFYVPYFELAEKECIENPECFRNKMYELEILREDDSPEEIKFFSDMFYDMLSLFTQPFHNETFDFSNPDFFRQVGELGERYSKSTELRNMNGNRGSKHFIYINRTFFGLYNLMFDLKAQAVKIKNFNQFS
;
A
#
# COMPACT_ATOMS: atom_id res chain seq x y z
N PHE A 1 -7.33 -3.14 13.65
CA PHE A 1 -7.23 -4.51 13.10
C PHE A 1 -6.08 -4.63 12.08
N TYR A 2 -6.21 -4.14 10.84
CA TYR A 2 -5.18 -4.30 9.79
C TYR A 2 -3.81 -3.71 10.11
N MET A 3 -3.75 -2.47 10.58
CA MET A 3 -2.46 -1.84 10.91
C MET A 3 -1.73 -2.57 12.04
N TYR A 4 -2.46 -3.10 13.03
CA TYR A 4 -1.87 -3.92 14.09
C TYR A 4 -1.27 -5.22 13.53
N GLN A 5 -2.00 -5.89 12.65
CA GLN A 5 -1.53 -7.09 11.95
C GLN A 5 -0.24 -6.84 11.16
N ILE A 6 -0.19 -5.74 10.41
CA ILE A 6 0.94 -5.41 9.55
C ILE A 6 2.14 -4.95 10.36
N HIS A 7 1.95 -3.99 11.28
CA HIS A 7 3.06 -3.34 12.00
C HIS A 7 3.53 -4.10 13.23
N VAL A 8 2.62 -4.76 13.97
CA VAL A 8 2.94 -5.46 15.22
C VAL A 8 3.15 -6.95 14.97
N LEU A 9 2.20 -7.62 14.31
CA LEU A 9 2.26 -9.09 14.13
C LEU A 9 3.12 -9.53 12.93
N LYS A 10 3.44 -8.61 12.00
CA LYS A 10 4.04 -8.90 10.69
C LYS A 10 3.30 -10.00 9.91
N LYS A 11 1.98 -10.07 10.10
CA LYS A 11 1.09 -11.06 9.49
C LYS A 11 -0.25 -10.40 9.19
N VAL A 12 -0.69 -10.47 7.95
CA VAL A 12 -1.88 -9.77 7.49
C VAL A 12 -2.90 -10.73 6.89
N HIS A 13 -4.17 -10.47 7.18
CA HIS A 13 -5.30 -11.02 6.46
C HIS A 13 -5.40 -10.31 5.10
N ALA A 14 -4.97 -10.96 4.03
CA ALA A 14 -4.83 -10.31 2.72
C ALA A 14 -6.14 -10.21 1.91
N ASP A 15 -7.29 -10.45 2.54
CA ASP A 15 -8.62 -10.35 1.92
C ASP A 15 -9.54 -9.40 2.72
N PRO A 16 -9.55 -8.10 2.39
CA PRO A 16 -10.38 -7.13 3.08
C PRO A 16 -11.85 -7.11 2.64
N HIS A 17 -12.34 -8.13 1.94
CA HIS A 17 -13.72 -8.19 1.51
C HIS A 17 -14.71 -8.03 2.70
N PRO A 18 -15.73 -7.15 2.61
CA PRO A 18 -16.65 -6.89 3.71
C PRO A 18 -17.35 -8.14 4.26
N GLY A 19 -17.62 -9.12 3.38
CA GLY A 19 -18.24 -10.40 3.76
C GLY A 19 -17.43 -11.24 4.75
N ASN A 20 -16.14 -10.92 4.98
CA ASN A 20 -15.31 -11.58 6.00
C ASN A 20 -15.49 -10.98 7.40
N PHE A 21 -16.30 -9.91 7.54
CA PHE A 21 -16.47 -9.16 8.77
C PHE A 21 -17.93 -9.08 9.20
N LEU A 22 -18.16 -9.21 10.51
CA LEU A 22 -19.42 -8.87 11.16
C LEU A 22 -19.16 -7.90 12.30
N VAL A 23 -20.14 -7.05 12.60
CA VAL A 23 -20.16 -6.28 13.84
C VAL A 23 -21.17 -6.96 14.76
N SER A 24 -20.70 -7.43 15.92
CA SER A 24 -21.57 -8.06 16.91
C SER A 24 -22.50 -7.02 17.56
N PRO A 25 -23.56 -7.45 18.27
CA PRO A 25 -24.40 -6.55 19.07
C PRO A 25 -23.62 -5.75 20.13
N ASP A 26 -22.46 -6.25 20.57
CA ASP A 26 -21.56 -5.59 21.54
C ASP A 26 -20.49 -4.71 20.85
N ASN A 27 -20.73 -4.34 19.59
CA ASN A 27 -19.82 -3.54 18.75
C ASN A 27 -18.42 -4.14 18.58
N GLN A 28 -18.31 -5.47 18.63
CA GLN A 28 -17.04 -6.16 18.37
C GLN A 28 -16.93 -6.53 16.89
N LEU A 29 -15.75 -6.31 16.32
CA LEU A 29 -15.45 -6.78 14.97
C LEU A 29 -15.15 -8.29 15.03
N VAL A 30 -16.03 -9.08 14.42
CA VAL A 30 -15.88 -10.53 14.27
C VAL A 30 -15.34 -10.82 12.88
N VAL A 31 -14.32 -11.67 12.80
CA VAL A 31 -13.65 -12.08 11.56
C VAL A 31 -14.03 -13.52 11.26
N LEU A 32 -14.61 -13.76 10.09
CA LEU A 32 -15.17 -15.06 9.72
C LEU A 32 -14.15 -15.98 9.04
N ASP A 33 -13.19 -15.42 8.31
CA ASP A 33 -12.22 -16.17 7.53
C ASP A 33 -10.78 -15.70 7.82
N PHE A 34 -9.87 -16.68 7.91
CA PHE A 34 -8.43 -16.49 8.04
C PHE A 34 -7.65 -17.30 6.97
N GLY A 35 -8.33 -17.83 5.95
CA GLY A 35 -7.75 -18.63 4.88
C GLY A 35 -6.72 -17.87 4.03
N CYS A 36 -6.77 -16.53 4.03
CA CYS A 36 -5.85 -15.67 3.29
C CYS A 36 -4.81 -14.95 4.18
N MET A 37 -4.31 -15.60 5.24
CA MET A 37 -3.23 -15.04 6.04
C MET A 37 -1.88 -15.09 5.30
N LYS A 38 -1.15 -13.96 5.31
CA LYS A 38 0.20 -13.83 4.74
C LYS A 38 1.18 -13.32 5.78
N SER A 39 2.34 -13.96 5.86
CA SER A 39 3.46 -13.44 6.66
C SER A 39 4.22 -12.38 5.85
N ILE A 40 4.68 -11.36 6.55
CA ILE A 40 5.44 -10.24 6.01
C ILE A 40 6.87 -10.39 6.53
N PRO A 41 7.83 -10.83 5.71
CA PRO A 41 9.22 -10.92 6.13
C PRO A 41 9.77 -9.55 6.53
N GLU A 42 10.62 -9.50 7.55
CA GLU A 42 11.20 -8.24 8.02
C GLU A 42 12.00 -7.52 6.92
N GLN A 43 12.74 -8.30 6.12
CA GLN A 43 13.50 -7.84 4.95
C GLN A 43 12.64 -7.18 3.85
N PHE A 44 11.33 -7.39 3.88
CA PHE A 44 10.37 -6.69 3.03
C PHE A 44 9.69 -5.56 3.80
N TYR A 45 9.24 -5.82 5.02
CA TYR A 45 8.50 -4.87 5.85
C TYR A 45 9.27 -3.56 6.02
N VAL A 46 10.55 -3.64 6.45
CA VAL A 46 11.36 -2.47 6.78
C VAL A 46 11.52 -1.56 5.56
N PRO A 47 12.10 -2.01 4.44
CA PRO A 47 12.28 -1.12 3.30
C PRO A 47 10.96 -0.66 2.68
N TYR A 48 9.91 -1.48 2.70
CA TYR A 48 8.59 -1.10 2.17
C TYR A 48 8.01 0.11 2.89
N PHE A 49 8.05 0.11 4.23
CA PHE A 49 7.51 1.23 5.01
C PHE A 49 8.45 2.42 5.04
N GLU A 50 9.77 2.22 5.02
CA GLU A 50 10.73 3.32 4.84
C GLU A 50 10.52 4.03 3.48
N LEU A 51 10.30 3.27 2.40
CA LEU A 51 9.97 3.83 1.08
C LEU A 51 8.67 4.64 1.09
N ALA A 52 7.74 4.31 1.98
CA ALA A 52 6.46 5.01 2.11
C ALA A 52 6.53 6.27 3.00
N GLU A 53 7.62 6.49 3.73
CA GLU A 53 7.82 7.70 4.53
C GLU A 53 8.08 8.91 3.65
N LYS A 54 7.52 10.06 4.04
CA LYS A 54 7.61 11.29 3.26
C LYS A 54 9.06 11.72 3.04
N GLU A 55 9.88 11.58 4.07
CA GLU A 55 11.30 11.93 4.05
C GLU A 55 12.10 11.07 3.06
N CYS A 56 11.68 9.82 2.83
CA CYS A 56 12.33 8.97 1.83
C CYS A 56 11.84 9.28 0.43
N ILE A 57 10.54 9.50 0.24
CA ILE A 57 9.95 9.89 -1.07
C ILE A 57 10.58 11.19 -1.58
N GLU A 58 10.79 12.17 -0.70
CA GLU A 58 11.40 13.46 -1.04
C GLU A 58 12.93 13.43 -1.13
N ASN A 59 13.57 12.30 -0.80
CA ASN A 59 15.02 12.12 -0.87
C ASN A 59 15.39 11.16 -2.02
N PRO A 60 15.96 11.66 -3.13
CA PRO A 60 16.27 10.84 -4.30
C PRO A 60 17.22 9.66 -4.02
N GLU A 61 18.16 9.81 -3.08
CA GLU A 61 19.09 8.75 -2.71
C GLU A 61 18.38 7.66 -1.90
N CYS A 62 17.59 8.05 -0.89
CA CYS A 62 16.79 7.11 -0.11
C CYS A 62 15.82 6.35 -1.02
N PHE A 63 15.04 7.10 -1.81
CA PHE A 63 14.04 6.55 -2.71
C PHE A 63 14.65 5.53 -3.66
N ARG A 64 15.73 5.90 -4.36
CA ARG A 64 16.41 5.01 -5.30
C ARG A 64 16.96 3.76 -4.62
N ASN A 65 17.63 3.92 -3.48
CA ASN A 65 18.20 2.78 -2.75
C ASN A 65 17.11 1.78 -2.32
N LYS A 66 15.99 2.28 -1.79
CA LYS A 66 14.86 1.43 -1.38
C LYS A 66 14.18 0.77 -2.58
N MET A 67 14.09 1.47 -3.72
CA MET A 67 13.56 0.89 -4.96
C MET A 67 14.37 -0.33 -5.44
N TYR A 68 15.70 -0.32 -5.29
CA TYR A 68 16.53 -1.50 -5.58
C TYR A 68 16.41 -2.58 -4.51
N GLU A 69 16.43 -2.22 -3.22
CA GLU A 69 16.27 -3.18 -2.12
C GLU A 69 14.95 -3.96 -2.20
N LEU A 70 13.92 -3.29 -2.74
CA LEU A 70 12.59 -3.83 -2.94
C LEU A 70 12.41 -4.53 -4.30
N GLU A 71 13.47 -4.64 -5.10
CA GLU A 71 13.50 -5.24 -6.45
C GLU A 71 12.54 -4.57 -7.44
N ILE A 72 12.18 -3.30 -7.19
CA ILE A 72 11.39 -2.50 -8.12
C ILE A 72 12.28 -2.03 -9.27
N LEU A 73 13.46 -1.52 -8.92
CA LEU A 73 14.56 -1.32 -9.86
C LEU A 73 15.50 -2.52 -9.80
N ARG A 74 16.18 -2.78 -10.91
CA ARG A 74 17.11 -3.89 -11.06
C ARG A 74 18.42 -3.41 -11.67
N GLU A 75 19.50 -4.09 -11.33
CA GLU A 75 20.84 -3.77 -11.84
C GLU A 75 20.98 -3.96 -13.36
N ASP A 76 20.12 -4.79 -13.95
CA ASP A 76 20.05 -5.04 -15.39
C ASP A 76 19.11 -4.09 -16.15
N ASP A 77 18.54 -3.09 -15.48
CA ASP A 77 17.65 -2.10 -16.11
C ASP A 77 18.39 -1.13 -17.02
N SER A 78 17.75 -0.78 -18.14
CA SER A 78 18.22 0.33 -18.96
C SER A 78 18.01 1.69 -18.25
N PRO A 79 18.76 2.75 -18.62
CA PRO A 79 18.53 4.10 -18.09
C PRO A 79 17.08 4.58 -18.25
N GLU A 80 16.42 4.20 -19.36
CA GLU A 80 15.02 4.51 -19.63
C GLU A 80 14.07 3.78 -18.69
N GLU A 81 14.30 2.50 -18.41
CA GLU A 81 13.53 1.73 -17.42
C GLU A 81 13.70 2.30 -16.02
N ILE A 82 14.94 2.61 -15.61
CA ILE A 82 15.22 3.21 -14.29
C ILE A 82 14.41 4.50 -14.13
N LYS A 83 14.47 5.39 -15.12
CA LYS A 83 13.73 6.65 -15.09
C LYS A 83 12.22 6.39 -15.03
N PHE A 84 11.71 5.52 -15.89
CA PHE A 84 10.28 5.25 -16.00
C PHE A 84 9.71 4.66 -14.70
N PHE A 85 10.34 3.62 -14.15
CA PHE A 85 9.87 2.99 -12.90
C PHE A 85 10.03 3.93 -11.71
N SER A 86 11.09 4.75 -11.67
CA SER A 86 11.25 5.76 -10.62
C SER A 86 10.12 6.78 -10.65
N ASP A 87 9.83 7.37 -11.81
CA ASP A 87 8.76 8.35 -11.97
C ASP A 87 7.38 7.73 -11.65
N MET A 88 7.13 6.51 -12.13
CA MET A 88 5.87 5.80 -11.89
C MET A 88 5.64 5.51 -10.41
N PHE A 89 6.64 4.98 -9.71
CA PHE A 89 6.50 4.68 -8.29
C PHE A 89 6.47 5.93 -7.44
N TYR A 90 7.16 7.01 -7.83
CA TYR A 90 7.06 8.29 -7.15
C TYR A 90 5.63 8.84 -7.21
N ASP A 91 5.04 8.89 -8.41
CA ASP A 91 3.65 9.32 -8.60
C ASP A 91 2.67 8.45 -7.78
N MET A 92 2.88 7.12 -7.80
CA MET A 92 2.05 6.16 -7.06
C MET A 92 2.15 6.33 -5.55
N LEU A 93 3.37 6.38 -5.01
CA LEU A 93 3.59 6.46 -3.56
C LEU A 93 3.13 7.82 -3.02
N SER A 94 3.44 8.91 -3.71
CA SER A 94 3.01 10.27 -3.32
C SER A 94 1.49 10.39 -3.14
N LEU A 95 0.71 9.56 -3.83
CA LEU A 95 -0.73 9.49 -3.66
C LEU A 95 -1.13 8.42 -2.63
N PHE A 96 -0.69 7.18 -2.79
CA PHE A 96 -1.17 6.04 -1.99
C PHE A 96 -0.76 6.09 -0.51
N THR A 97 0.33 6.79 -0.18
CA THR A 97 0.83 6.92 1.19
C THR A 97 0.28 8.13 1.92
N GLN A 98 -0.54 8.98 1.28
CA GLN A 98 -1.17 10.14 1.93
C GLN A 98 -1.87 9.79 3.26
N PRO A 99 -2.56 8.63 3.40
CA PRO A 99 -3.11 8.24 4.69
C PRO A 99 -2.04 8.10 5.78
N PHE A 100 -0.84 7.61 5.47
CA PHE A 100 0.22 7.36 6.46
C PHE A 100 0.89 8.63 6.98
N HIS A 101 0.80 9.72 6.23
CA HIS A 101 1.44 11.00 6.54
C HIS A 101 0.60 11.91 7.44
N ASN A 102 -0.59 11.45 7.86
CA ASN A 102 -1.51 12.21 8.69
C ASN A 102 -1.90 11.42 9.95
N GLU A 103 -2.26 12.11 11.03
CA GLU A 103 -2.80 11.45 12.23
C GLU A 103 -4.15 10.79 11.95
N THR A 104 -5.00 11.50 11.20
CA THR A 104 -6.30 11.06 10.74
C THR A 104 -6.45 11.22 9.24
N PHE A 105 -7.23 10.36 8.61
CA PHE A 105 -7.55 10.46 7.18
C PHE A 105 -9.06 10.32 6.92
N ASP A 106 -9.55 11.09 5.95
CA ASP A 106 -10.93 11.02 5.44
C ASP A 106 -10.97 10.12 4.20
N PHE A 107 -11.34 8.85 4.41
CA PHE A 107 -11.56 7.90 3.34
C PHE A 107 -12.90 8.09 2.63
N SER A 108 -13.77 9.02 3.05
CA SER A 108 -15.00 9.34 2.32
C SER A 108 -14.77 10.33 1.17
N ASN A 109 -13.59 10.97 1.11
CA ASN A 109 -13.26 11.96 0.11
C ASN A 109 -13.18 11.36 -1.30
N PRO A 110 -14.10 11.70 -2.23
CA PRO A 110 -14.12 11.14 -3.58
C PRO A 110 -12.93 11.58 -4.43
N ASP A 111 -12.29 12.71 -4.16
CA ASP A 111 -11.15 13.18 -4.95
C ASP A 111 -9.91 12.30 -4.79
N PHE A 112 -9.70 11.72 -3.60
CA PHE A 112 -8.61 10.77 -3.38
C PHE A 112 -8.79 9.52 -4.26
N PHE A 113 -9.99 8.93 -4.26
CA PHE A 113 -10.27 7.73 -5.06
C PHE A 113 -10.31 8.02 -6.56
N ARG A 114 -10.76 9.21 -6.96
CA ARG A 114 -10.69 9.66 -8.35
C ARG A 114 -9.23 9.73 -8.82
N GLN A 115 -8.34 10.35 -8.06
CA GLN A 115 -6.91 10.41 -8.39
C GLN A 115 -6.27 9.01 -8.45
N VAL A 116 -6.63 8.12 -7.52
CA VAL A 116 -6.14 6.73 -7.53
C VAL A 116 -6.60 6.00 -8.80
N GLY A 117 -7.86 6.20 -9.20
CA GLY A 117 -8.41 5.65 -10.44
C GLY A 117 -7.74 6.20 -11.70
N GLU A 118 -7.56 7.53 -11.79
CA GLU A 118 -6.88 8.20 -12.89
C GLU A 118 -5.43 7.71 -13.06
N LEU A 119 -4.71 7.54 -11.95
CA LEU A 119 -3.35 7.02 -11.96
C LEU A 119 -3.30 5.56 -12.45
N GLY A 120 -4.21 4.72 -11.94
CA GLY A 120 -4.33 3.33 -12.38
C GLY A 120 -4.66 3.21 -13.87
N GLU A 121 -5.56 4.06 -14.37
CA GLU A 121 -5.92 4.12 -15.79
C GLU A 121 -4.75 4.55 -16.67
N ARG A 122 -4.02 5.60 -16.26
CA ARG A 122 -2.83 6.11 -16.97
C ARG A 122 -1.81 5.00 -17.21
N TYR A 123 -1.45 4.23 -16.18
CA TYR A 123 -0.44 3.17 -16.32
C TYR A 123 -0.99 1.90 -16.97
N SER A 124 -2.24 1.53 -16.75
CA SER A 124 -2.88 0.38 -17.44
C SER A 124 -2.95 0.56 -18.97
N LYS A 125 -3.12 1.80 -19.42
CA LYS A 125 -3.14 2.18 -20.84
C LYS A 125 -1.77 2.51 -21.41
N SER A 126 -0.72 2.59 -20.59
CA SER A 126 0.64 2.90 -21.06
C SER A 126 1.20 1.79 -21.95
N THR A 127 1.47 2.12 -23.22
CA THR A 127 2.14 1.22 -24.15
C THR A 127 3.61 1.03 -23.80
N GLU A 128 4.26 2.03 -23.20
CA GLU A 128 5.63 1.93 -22.68
C GLU A 128 5.72 0.87 -21.59
N LEU A 129 4.84 0.89 -20.59
CA LEU A 129 4.81 -0.10 -19.52
C LEU A 129 4.62 -1.53 -20.07
N ARG A 130 3.77 -1.71 -21.09
CA ARG A 130 3.52 -3.01 -21.72
C ARG A 130 4.75 -3.59 -22.43
N ASN A 131 5.67 -2.73 -22.87
CA ASN A 131 6.88 -3.11 -23.57
C ASN A 131 8.08 -3.32 -22.62
N MET A 132 7.95 -2.95 -21.34
CA MET A 132 8.99 -3.09 -20.32
C MET A 132 8.88 -4.41 -19.56
N ASN A 133 9.97 -4.81 -18.91
CA ASN A 133 9.95 -5.96 -18.01
C ASN A 133 9.09 -5.65 -16.78
N GLY A 134 7.85 -6.15 -16.75
CA GLY A 134 6.91 -5.93 -15.66
C GLY A 134 7.17 -6.78 -14.41
N ASN A 135 8.19 -7.65 -14.41
CA ASN A 135 8.50 -8.51 -13.27
C ASN A 135 9.30 -7.73 -12.21
N ARG A 136 8.59 -6.81 -11.54
CA ARG A 136 9.11 -5.83 -10.59
C ARG A 136 8.53 -6.07 -9.20
N GLY A 137 9.38 -5.90 -8.19
CA GLY A 137 9.02 -6.06 -6.79
C GLY A 137 8.87 -7.51 -6.36
N SER A 138 9.09 -7.77 -5.08
CA SER A 138 8.82 -9.10 -4.51
C SER A 138 7.31 -9.43 -4.52
N LYS A 139 6.98 -10.72 -4.44
CA LYS A 139 5.59 -11.20 -4.27
C LYS A 139 4.84 -10.56 -3.10
N HIS A 140 5.55 -10.03 -2.09
CA HIS A 140 4.95 -9.40 -0.92
C HIS A 140 4.31 -8.04 -1.25
N PHE A 141 4.79 -7.33 -2.27
CA PHE A 141 4.14 -6.10 -2.77
C PHE A 141 2.70 -6.34 -3.17
N ILE A 142 2.46 -7.39 -3.96
CA ILE A 142 1.14 -7.70 -4.50
C ILE A 142 0.15 -7.92 -3.35
N TYR A 143 0.54 -8.65 -2.32
CA TYR A 143 -0.32 -8.91 -1.17
C TYR A 143 -0.61 -7.64 -0.37
N ILE A 144 0.41 -6.86 -0.03
CA ILE A 144 0.24 -5.67 0.82
C ILE A 144 -0.51 -4.56 0.08
N ASN A 145 -0.14 -4.26 -1.17
CA ASN A 145 -0.83 -3.24 -1.95
C ASN A 145 -2.28 -3.63 -2.24
N ARG A 146 -2.57 -4.90 -2.54
CA ARG A 146 -3.95 -5.38 -2.71
C ARG A 146 -4.76 -5.27 -1.41
N THR A 147 -4.13 -5.57 -0.27
CA THR A 147 -4.76 -5.43 1.05
C THR A 147 -5.09 -3.97 1.35
N PHE A 148 -4.15 -3.05 1.15
CA PHE A 148 -4.41 -1.62 1.35
C PHE A 148 -5.46 -1.08 0.38
N PHE A 149 -5.40 -1.44 -0.91
CA PHE A 149 -6.39 -1.02 -1.89
C PHE A 149 -7.79 -1.49 -1.50
N GLY A 150 -7.96 -2.77 -1.14
CA GLY A 150 -9.26 -3.27 -0.71
C GLY A 150 -9.73 -2.64 0.60
N LEU A 151 -8.82 -2.39 1.56
CA LEU A 151 -9.12 -1.69 2.80
C LEU A 151 -9.58 -0.26 2.53
N TYR A 152 -8.91 0.48 1.65
CA TYR A 152 -9.29 1.86 1.33
C TYR A 152 -10.67 1.91 0.69
N ASN A 153 -10.98 1.02 -0.26
CA ASN A 153 -12.31 0.92 -0.85
C ASN A 153 -13.38 0.57 0.19
N LEU A 154 -13.11 -0.39 1.09
CA LEU A 154 -14.02 -0.70 2.20
C LEU A 154 -14.29 0.55 3.07
N MET A 155 -13.26 1.32 3.41
CA MET A 155 -13.43 2.54 4.21
C MET A 155 -14.18 3.65 3.46
N PHE A 156 -14.04 3.72 2.13
CA PHE A 156 -14.81 4.64 1.28
C PHE A 156 -16.28 4.27 1.17
N ASP A 157 -16.58 2.97 1.04
CA ASP A 157 -17.95 2.46 1.04
C ASP A 157 -18.63 2.74 2.39
N LEU A 158 -17.88 2.61 3.49
CA LEU A 158 -18.32 2.94 4.84
C LEU A 158 -18.38 4.45 5.15
N LYS A 159 -17.93 5.32 4.23
CA LYS A 159 -17.85 6.78 4.41
C LYS A 159 -17.09 7.21 5.66
N ALA A 160 -15.94 6.59 5.91
CA ALA A 160 -15.14 6.84 7.11
C ALA A 160 -14.33 8.16 7.03
N GLN A 161 -14.64 9.13 7.90
CA GLN A 161 -14.16 10.52 7.78
C GLN A 161 -13.00 10.93 8.70
N ALA A 162 -12.77 10.22 9.81
CA ALA A 162 -11.78 10.61 10.82
C ALA A 162 -11.00 9.38 11.34
N VAL A 163 -10.46 8.61 10.41
CA VAL A 163 -9.80 7.34 10.74
C VAL A 163 -8.43 7.62 11.32
N LYS A 164 -8.20 7.27 12.59
CA LYS A 164 -6.89 7.34 13.23
C LYS A 164 -5.94 6.29 12.65
N ILE A 165 -4.91 6.74 11.94
CA ILE A 165 -4.05 5.87 11.14
C ILE A 165 -3.08 5.08 12.02
N LYS A 166 -2.43 5.76 12.97
CA LYS A 166 -1.46 5.16 13.90
C LYS A 166 -2.09 4.63 15.20
N ASN A 167 -3.38 4.27 15.17
CA ASN A 167 -4.13 3.75 16.33
C ASN A 167 -3.58 2.40 16.85
N PHE A 168 -2.72 1.72 16.10
CA PHE A 168 -2.09 0.47 16.53
C PHE A 168 -0.97 0.68 17.56
N ASN A 169 -0.43 1.90 17.69
CA ASN A 169 0.65 2.22 18.63
C ASN A 169 0.26 1.99 20.10
N GLN A 170 -1.04 2.00 20.42
CA GLN A 170 -1.52 1.71 21.77
C GLN A 170 -1.41 0.22 22.17
N PHE A 171 -1.07 -0.65 21.23
CA PHE A 171 -0.94 -2.10 21.42
C PHE A 171 0.50 -2.60 21.15
N SER A 172 1.47 -1.67 21.08
CA SER A 172 2.89 -1.93 20.81
C SER A 172 3.70 -1.92 22.10
#